data_AF-A0A7J4III4-F1
#
_entry.id   AF-A0A7J4III4-F1
#
_cell.length_a   1.000
_cell.length_b   1.000
_cell.length_c   1.000
_cell.angle_alpha   90.00
_cell.angle_beta   90.00
_cell.angle_gamma   90.00
#
_symmetry.space_group_name_H-M   'P 1'
#
loop_
_entity.id
_entity.type
_entity.pdbx_description
1 polymer ?
#
loop_
_entity_poly.entity_id
_entity_poly.type
_entity_poly.pdbx_seq_one_letter_code
_entity_poly.pdbx_strand_id
1 'polypeptide(L)'
;SLVGLAGLALVKYDTPYLWIALPQLINGIGSGLFQSPNTSAVMGAVPPDRRGITSSIRALLNNLGMMISMAIALPVLLGSIPMDEMMEMFVIGGSSMPVEVQQAVTGGIALAFVVSAILTVPAVIASALRGAEERLPVGLETGEPHRT
;
A
#
# COMPACT_ATOMS: atom_id res chain seq x y z
N SER A 1 -1.69 -7.69 -0.55
CA SER A 1 -1.73 -6.44 -1.33
C SER A 1 -1.39 -6.62 -2.79
N LEU A 2 -0.32 -7.35 -3.15
CA LEU A 2 0.08 -7.58 -4.55
C LEU A 2 -1.04 -8.11 -5.47
N VAL A 3 -1.79 -9.12 -5.02
CA VAL A 3 -2.93 -9.69 -5.78
C VAL A 3 -4.06 -8.67 -6.01
N GLY A 4 -4.31 -7.79 -5.02
CA GLY A 4 -5.31 -6.72 -5.15
C GLY A 4 -4.86 -5.63 -6.13
N LEU A 5 -3.58 -5.23 -6.07
CA LEU A 5 -2.99 -4.27 -7.02
C LEU A 5 -2.96 -4.81 -8.46
N ALA A 6 -2.63 -6.10 -8.64
CA ALA A 6 -2.66 -6.76 -9.94
C ALA A 6 -4.08 -6.89 -10.51
N GLY A 7 -5.09 -7.11 -9.64
CA GLY A 7 -6.50 -7.09 -10.05
C GLY A 7 -6.98 -5.70 -10.50
N LEU A 8 -6.57 -4.65 -9.79
CA LEU A 8 -6.89 -3.26 -10.15
C LEU A 8 -6.15 -2.79 -11.42
N ALA A 9 -4.98 -3.34 -11.72
CA ALA A 9 -4.24 -3.08 -12.95
C ALA A 9 -4.96 -3.59 -14.22
N LEU A 10 -5.95 -4.47 -14.10
CA LEU A 10 -6.71 -5.01 -15.23
C LEU A 10 -8.02 -4.26 -15.49
N VAL A 11 -8.32 -3.22 -14.70
CA VAL A 11 -9.56 -2.44 -14.82
C VAL A 11 -9.56 -1.66 -16.14
N LYS A 12 -10.65 -1.80 -16.90
CA LYS A 12 -10.99 -1.01 -18.10
C LYS A 12 -12.21 -0.12 -17.84
N TYR A 13 -12.48 0.85 -18.73
CA TYR A 13 -13.53 1.85 -18.54
C TYR A 13 -14.96 1.26 -18.40
N ASP A 14 -15.18 0.05 -18.92
CA ASP A 14 -16.47 -0.67 -18.86
C ASP A 14 -16.51 -1.75 -17.75
N THR A 15 -15.62 -1.66 -16.75
CA THR A 15 -15.52 -2.70 -15.71
C THR A 15 -16.67 -2.57 -14.71
N PRO A 16 -17.45 -3.65 -14.45
CA PRO A 16 -18.52 -3.61 -13.46
C PRO A 16 -17.97 -3.30 -12.06
N TYR A 17 -18.69 -2.50 -11.27
CA TYR A 17 -18.26 -2.08 -9.93
C TYR A 17 -17.79 -3.23 -9.01
N LEU A 18 -18.43 -4.40 -9.12
CA LEU A 18 -18.06 -5.60 -8.35
C LEU A 18 -16.62 -6.09 -8.63
N TRP A 19 -16.12 -5.90 -9.84
CA TRP A 19 -14.75 -6.27 -10.23
C TRP A 19 -13.69 -5.31 -9.71
N ILE A 20 -14.08 -4.10 -9.29
CA ILE A 20 -13.21 -3.13 -8.60
C ILE A 20 -13.29 -3.35 -7.07
N ALA A 21 -14.50 -3.61 -6.57
CA ALA A 21 -14.75 -3.80 -5.14
C ALA A 21 -14.02 -5.02 -4.58
N LEU A 22 -14.02 -6.16 -5.30
CA LEU A 22 -13.40 -7.41 -4.85
C LEU A 22 -11.87 -7.29 -4.63
N PRO A 23 -11.06 -6.80 -5.60
CA PRO A 23 -9.64 -6.55 -5.39
C PRO A 23 -9.35 -5.57 -4.25
N GLN A 24 -10.17 -4.53 -4.10
CA GLN A 24 -10.02 -3.53 -3.04
C GLN A 24 -10.26 -4.14 -1.65
N LEU A 25 -11.25 -5.03 -1.55
CA LEU A 25 -11.55 -5.79 -0.33
C LEU A 25 -10.39 -6.72 0.04
N ILE A 26 -9.84 -7.45 -0.93
CA ILE A 26 -8.67 -8.33 -0.74
C ILE A 26 -7.44 -7.50 -0.32
N ASN A 27 -7.25 -6.32 -0.90
CA ASN A 27 -6.15 -5.43 -0.53
C ASN A 27 -6.30 -4.92 0.92
N GLY A 28 -7.52 -4.51 1.31
CA GLY A 28 -7.85 -4.08 2.67
C GLY A 28 -7.64 -5.19 3.70
N ILE A 29 -8.16 -6.40 3.44
CA ILE A 29 -7.98 -7.57 4.32
C ILE A 29 -6.49 -7.91 4.46
N GLY A 30 -5.77 -7.98 3.34
CA GLY A 30 -4.33 -8.26 3.36
C GLY A 30 -3.57 -7.23 4.19
N SER A 31 -3.79 -5.94 3.96
CA SER A 31 -3.15 -4.88 4.73
C SER A 31 -3.42 -5.00 6.23
N GLY A 32 -4.67 -5.22 6.63
CA GLY A 32 -5.06 -5.37 8.04
C GLY A 32 -4.43 -6.58 8.73
N LEU A 33 -4.40 -7.74 8.06
CA LEU A 33 -3.81 -8.97 8.61
C LEU A 33 -2.30 -8.85 8.83
N PHE A 34 -1.59 -8.09 8.01
CA PHE A 34 -0.15 -7.91 8.15
C PHE A 34 0.24 -6.69 9.03
N GLN A 35 -0.61 -5.66 9.13
CA GLN A 35 -0.28 -4.46 9.92
C GLN A 35 -0.19 -4.74 11.43
N SER A 36 -1.10 -5.56 11.96
CA SER A 36 -1.15 -5.90 13.39
C SER A 36 0.12 -6.63 13.88
N PRO A 37 0.53 -7.78 13.30
CA PRO A 37 1.74 -8.47 13.73
C PRO A 37 3.03 -7.67 13.43
N ASN A 38 3.09 -6.89 12.34
CA ASN A 38 4.23 -6.03 12.04
C ASN A 38 4.41 -4.95 13.13
N THR A 39 3.32 -4.32 13.54
CA THR A 39 3.36 -3.29 14.60
C THR A 39 3.76 -3.90 15.94
N SER A 40 3.21 -5.06 16.30
CA SER A 40 3.54 -5.76 17.55
C SER A 40 4.99 -6.26 17.58
N ALA A 41 5.54 -6.74 16.46
CA ALA A 41 6.94 -7.17 16.39
C ALA A 41 7.91 -5.99 16.61
N VAL A 42 7.65 -4.85 15.95
CA VAL A 42 8.47 -3.64 16.11
C VAL A 42 8.37 -3.09 17.54
N MET A 43 7.16 -3.03 18.11
CA MET A 43 6.97 -2.52 19.47
C MET A 43 7.43 -3.50 20.56
N GLY A 44 7.42 -4.80 20.27
CA GLY A 44 7.93 -5.85 21.14
C GLY A 44 9.46 -5.86 21.24
N ALA A 45 10.16 -5.47 20.17
CA ALA A 45 11.63 -5.38 20.14
C ALA A 45 12.18 -4.07 20.74
N VAL A 46 11.33 -3.11 21.09
CA VAL A 46 11.74 -1.78 21.59
C VAL A 46 11.49 -1.66 23.09
N PRO A 47 12.48 -1.15 23.87
CA PRO A 47 12.33 -0.86 25.29
C PRO A 47 11.10 0.02 25.58
N PRO A 48 10.35 -0.23 26.67
CA PRO A 48 9.09 0.48 26.96
C PRO A 48 9.21 2.01 26.96
N ASP A 49 10.35 2.52 27.43
CA ASP A 49 10.74 3.93 27.50
C ASP A 49 10.93 4.59 26.12
N ARG A 50 11.15 3.81 25.05
CA ARG A 50 11.40 4.31 23.69
C ARG A 50 10.25 4.05 22.71
N ARG A 51 9.20 3.35 23.12
CA ARG A 51 8.04 3.02 22.25
C ARG A 51 7.35 4.25 21.67
N GLY A 52 7.27 5.34 22.44
CA GLY A 52 6.74 6.62 21.96
C GLY A 52 7.54 7.19 20.79
N ILE A 53 8.88 7.16 20.88
CA ILE A 53 9.78 7.63 19.81
C ILE A 53 9.64 6.73 18.58
N THR A 54 9.63 5.41 18.76
CA THR A 54 9.46 4.45 17.65
C THR A 54 8.11 4.61 16.96
N SER A 55 7.03 4.83 17.71
CA SER A 55 5.69 5.06 17.15
C SER A 55 5.68 6.31 16.27
N SER A 56 6.23 7.41 16.77
CA SER A 56 6.29 8.69 16.05
C SER A 56 7.16 8.63 14.79
N ILE A 57 8.34 8.00 14.85
CA ILE A 57 9.20 7.77 13.67
C ILE A 57 8.45 6.95 12.63
N ARG A 58 7.75 5.89 13.05
CA ARG A 58 7.01 5.01 12.16
C ARG A 58 5.81 5.72 11.52
N ALA A 59 5.11 6.57 12.28
CA ALA A 59 4.04 7.42 11.75
C ALA A 59 4.58 8.44 10.74
N LEU A 60 5.71 9.09 11.02
CA LEU A 60 6.38 10.00 10.10
C LEU A 60 6.74 9.30 8.79
N LEU A 61 7.36 8.12 8.86
CA LEU A 61 7.73 7.35 7.68
C LEU A 61 6.52 6.94 6.83
N ASN A 62 5.40 6.55 7.47
CA ASN A 62 4.16 6.25 6.74
C ASN A 62 3.60 7.49 6.03
N ASN A 63 3.52 8.62 6.73
CA ASN A 63 3.03 9.88 6.16
C ASN A 63 3.91 10.36 5.00
N LEU A 64 5.24 10.26 5.13
CA LEU A 64 6.18 10.59 4.06
C LEU A 64 6.02 9.66 2.85
N GLY A 65 5.86 8.35 3.08
CA GLY A 65 5.60 7.40 2.01
C GLY A 65 4.31 7.71 1.24
N MET A 66 3.24 8.04 1.94
CA MET A 66 1.97 8.47 1.31
C MET A 66 2.13 9.77 0.51
N MET A 67 2.82 10.76 1.07
CA MET A 67 3.09 12.03 0.40
C MET A 67 3.88 11.81 -0.90
N ILE A 68 4.97 11.02 -0.86
CA ILE A 68 5.79 10.70 -2.04
C ILE A 68 4.95 9.93 -3.07
N SER A 69 4.14 8.97 -2.64
CA SER A 69 3.26 8.21 -3.53
C SER A 69 2.29 9.13 -4.28
N MET A 70 1.66 10.09 -3.59
CA MET A 70 0.74 11.04 -4.22
C MET A 70 1.47 12.00 -5.15
N ALA A 71 2.66 12.46 -4.76
CA ALA A 71 3.50 13.32 -5.58
C ALA A 71 3.93 12.67 -6.89
N ILE A 72 4.05 11.34 -6.94
CA ILE A 72 4.35 10.58 -8.17
C ILE A 72 3.07 10.22 -8.93
N ALA A 73 2.01 9.81 -8.23
CA ALA A 73 0.79 9.32 -8.87
C ALA A 73 0.04 10.41 -9.65
N LEU A 74 -0.07 11.63 -9.11
CA LEU A 74 -0.81 12.71 -9.76
C LEU A 74 -0.20 13.15 -11.10
N PRO A 75 1.12 13.42 -11.22
CA PRO A 75 1.72 13.76 -12.50
C PRO A 75 1.64 12.64 -13.54
N VAL A 76 1.78 11.38 -13.13
CA VAL A 76 1.66 10.22 -14.04
C VAL A 76 0.24 10.11 -14.59
N LEU A 77 -0.77 10.32 -13.74
CA LEU A 77 -2.18 10.34 -14.15
C LEU A 77 -2.46 11.48 -15.13
N LEU A 78 -2.09 12.71 -14.76
CA LEU A 78 -2.37 13.90 -15.57
C LEU A 78 -1.58 13.89 -16.89
N GLY A 79 -0.35 13.39 -16.88
CA GLY A 79 0.48 13.24 -18.09
C GLY A 79 -0.01 12.15 -19.05
N SER A 80 -0.95 11.30 -18.63
CA SER A 80 -1.57 10.28 -19.49
C SER A 80 -2.76 10.81 -20.29
N ILE A 81 -3.20 12.05 -20.05
CA ILE A 81 -4.34 12.70 -20.72
C ILE A 81 -3.81 13.81 -21.64
N PRO A 82 -4.17 13.84 -22.93
CA PRO A 82 -3.84 14.94 -23.83
C PRO A 82 -4.38 16.28 -23.32
N MET A 83 -3.62 17.35 -23.51
CA MET A 83 -3.99 18.69 -23.03
C MET A 83 -5.32 19.17 -23.62
N ASP A 84 -5.62 18.75 -24.86
CA ASP A 84 -6.82 19.11 -25.61
C ASP A 84 -8.08 18.53 -24.93
N GLU A 85 -7.99 17.29 -24.46
CA GLU A 85 -9.06 16.58 -23.74
C GLU A 85 -9.27 17.15 -22.33
N MET A 86 -8.19 17.55 -21.66
CA MET A 86 -8.28 18.24 -20.36
C MET A 86 -9.01 19.58 -20.45
N MET A 87 -8.79 20.34 -21.54
CA MET A 87 -9.47 21.60 -21.80
C MET A 87 -10.96 21.39 -22.10
N GLU A 88 -11.31 20.34 -22.85
CA GLU A 88 -12.70 19.95 -23.07
C GLU A 88 -13.43 19.56 -21.77
N MET A 89 -12.78 18.81 -20.88
CA MET A 89 -13.32 18.49 -19.56
C MET A 89 -13.61 19.74 -18.73
N PHE A 90 -12.73 20.74 -18.78
CA PHE A 90 -12.90 22.00 -18.04
C PHE A 90 -14.04 22.85 -18.60
N VAL A 91 -14.23 22.87 -19.92
CA VAL A 91 -15.26 23.68 -20.61
C VAL A 91 -16.64 23.02 -20.56
N ILE A 92 -16.72 21.70 -20.71
CA ILE A 92 -17.98 20.93 -20.80
C ILE A 92 -18.40 20.35 -19.43
N GLY A 93 -17.57 20.53 -18.40
CA GLY A 93 -17.83 20.08 -17.03
C GLY A 93 -17.89 18.55 -16.89
N GLY A 94 -17.31 17.80 -17.83
CA GLY A 94 -17.32 16.34 -17.85
C GLY A 94 -18.67 15.69 -18.19
N SER A 95 -19.65 16.45 -18.71
CA SER A 95 -21.00 15.93 -19.02
C SER A 95 -21.05 14.98 -20.23
N SER A 96 -20.07 15.04 -21.14
CA SER A 96 -19.88 14.10 -22.24
C SER A 96 -18.39 13.89 -22.51
N MET A 97 -17.75 12.97 -21.80
CA MET A 97 -16.37 12.59 -22.10
C MET A 97 -16.37 11.65 -23.32
N PRO A 98 -15.61 11.96 -24.39
CA PRO A 98 -15.37 11.00 -25.48
C PRO A 98 -14.78 9.69 -24.92
N VAL A 99 -15.15 8.56 -25.54
CA VAL A 99 -14.71 7.22 -25.10
C VAL A 99 -13.18 7.09 -25.09
N GLU A 100 -12.50 7.81 -25.97
CA GLU A 100 -11.03 7.90 -26.05
C GLU A 100 -10.42 8.44 -24.75
N VAL A 101 -10.99 9.52 -24.20
CA VAL A 101 -10.57 10.14 -22.94
C VAL A 101 -10.79 9.19 -21.75
N GLN A 102 -11.92 8.49 -21.72
CA GLN A 102 -12.22 7.50 -20.68
C GLN A 102 -11.23 6.33 -20.70
N GLN A 103 -10.79 5.91 -21.89
CA GLN A 103 -9.77 4.88 -22.06
C GLN A 103 -8.39 5.36 -21.63
N ALA A 104 -8.01 6.60 -21.95
CA ALA A 104 -6.74 7.20 -21.54
C ALA A 104 -6.63 7.33 -20.01
N VAL A 105 -7.67 7.86 -19.36
CA VAL A 105 -7.75 7.98 -17.89
C VAL A 105 -7.64 6.61 -17.22
N THR A 106 -8.40 5.63 -17.72
CA THR A 106 -8.38 4.28 -17.16
C THR A 106 -7.03 3.60 -17.37
N GLY A 107 -6.40 3.82 -18.53
CA GLY A 107 -5.05 3.34 -18.82
C GLY A 107 -4.00 3.91 -17.87
N GLY A 108 -4.09 5.21 -17.56
CA GLY A 108 -3.20 5.87 -16.58
C GLY A 108 -3.35 5.29 -15.16
N ILE A 109 -4.59 5.06 -14.72
CA ILE A 109 -4.88 4.40 -13.43
C ILE A 109 -4.34 2.97 -13.41
N ALA A 110 -4.55 2.20 -14.48
CA ALA A 110 -4.04 0.84 -14.61
C ALA A 110 -2.50 0.79 -14.54
N LEU A 111 -1.81 1.71 -15.24
CA LEU A 111 -0.36 1.84 -15.16
C LEU A 111 0.13 2.17 -13.75
N ALA A 112 -0.54 3.07 -13.03
CA ALA A 112 -0.20 3.38 -11.64
C ALA A 112 -0.32 2.14 -10.73
N PHE A 113 -1.32 1.29 -10.95
CA PHE A 113 -1.45 0.02 -10.24
C PHE A 113 -0.39 -1.00 -10.61
N VAL A 114 0.02 -1.10 -11.88
CA VAL A 114 1.14 -1.96 -12.31
C VAL A 114 2.44 -1.53 -11.65
N VAL A 115 2.75 -0.23 -11.65
CA VAL A 115 3.95 0.32 -11.01
C VAL A 115 3.94 0.00 -9.51
N SER A 116 2.80 0.19 -8.86
CA SER A 116 2.62 -0.15 -7.44
C SER A 116 2.79 -1.65 -7.18
N ALA A 117 2.29 -2.52 -8.07
CA ALA A 117 2.45 -3.96 -7.97
C ALA A 117 3.92 -4.39 -8.10
N ILE A 118 4.66 -3.81 -9.06
CA ILE A 118 6.10 -4.06 -9.25
C ILE A 118 6.89 -3.62 -7.99
N LEU A 119 6.61 -2.43 -7.46
CA LEU A 119 7.21 -1.93 -6.21
C LEU A 119 6.93 -2.84 -5.00
N THR A 120 5.82 -3.58 -5.03
CA THR A 120 5.44 -4.50 -3.95
C THR A 120 6.18 -5.84 -4.05
N VAL A 121 6.71 -6.23 -5.22
CA VAL A 121 7.44 -7.50 -5.41
C VAL A 121 8.69 -7.60 -4.50
N PRO A 122 9.61 -6.61 -4.47
CA PRO A 122 10.75 -6.65 -3.56
C PRO A 122 10.35 -6.71 -2.08
N ALA A 123 9.27 -6.01 -1.71
CA ALA A 123 8.76 -6.01 -0.34
C ALA A 123 8.22 -7.40 0.07
N VAL A 124 7.57 -8.12 -0.85
CA VAL A 124 7.11 -9.50 -0.62
C VAL A 124 8.31 -10.45 -0.48
N ILE A 125 9.33 -10.33 -1.33
CA ILE A 125 10.55 -11.14 -1.25
C ILE A 125 11.27 -10.89 0.08
N ALA A 126 11.48 -9.63 0.46
CA ALA A 126 12.09 -9.27 1.74
C ALA A 126 11.27 -9.76 2.94
N SER A 127 9.94 -9.73 2.83
CA SER A 127 9.03 -10.28 3.85
C SER A 127 9.16 -11.82 3.97
N ALA A 128 9.22 -12.53 2.84
CA ALA A 128 9.35 -14.00 2.82
C ALA A 128 10.69 -14.50 3.37
N LEU A 129 11.79 -13.78 3.10
CA LEU A 129 13.12 -14.12 3.59
C LEU A 129 13.29 -13.94 5.10
N ARG A 130 12.39 -13.23 5.78
CA ARG A 130 12.48 -12.92 7.21
C ARG A 130 11.81 -13.95 8.13
N GLY A 131 11.21 -14.99 7.57
CA GLY A 131 10.39 -15.97 8.30
C GLY A 131 11.13 -17.04 9.12
N ALA A 132 12.45 -16.94 9.31
CA ALA A 132 13.26 -17.98 9.94
C ALA A 132 14.11 -17.51 11.13
N GLU A 133 13.64 -16.49 11.89
CA GLU A 133 14.29 -16.16 13.16
C GLU A 133 13.72 -17.01 14.30
N GLU A 134 14.51 -18.03 14.63
CA GLU A 134 14.32 -19.04 15.65
C GLU A 134 13.98 -18.43 17.01
N ARG A 135 12.77 -18.73 17.49
CA ARG A 135 12.35 -18.39 18.85
C ARG A 135 13.06 -19.33 19.81
N LEU A 136 14.21 -18.90 20.34
CA LEU A 136 14.79 -19.55 21.53
C LEU A 136 13.73 -19.55 22.64
N PRO A 137 13.42 -20.70 23.25
CA PRO A 137 12.42 -20.79 24.30
C PRO A 137 12.89 -20.00 25.53
N VAL A 138 12.19 -18.90 25.80
CA VAL A 138 12.30 -18.14 27.06
C VAL A 138 11.68 -19.00 28.15
N GLY A 139 12.48 -19.85 28.79
CA GLY A 139 11.97 -20.81 29.76
C GLY A 139 12.99 -21.54 30.63
N LEU A 140 14.23 -21.06 30.76
CA LEU A 140 15.23 -21.65 31.68
C LEU A 140 16.00 -20.61 32.51
N GLU A 141 15.31 -19.58 32.99
CA GLU A 141 15.74 -18.90 34.23
C GLU A 141 14.77 -19.30 35.35
N THR A 142 14.66 -20.60 35.57
CA THR A 142 14.21 -21.16 36.84
C THR A 142 15.29 -20.88 37.88
N GLY A 143 14.97 -19.96 38.79
CA GLY A 143 15.18 -20.09 40.23
C GLY A 143 16.61 -20.06 40.75
N GLU A 144 16.91 -19.09 41.61
CA GLU A 144 17.55 -19.31 42.92
C GLU A 144 17.27 -18.11 43.85
N PRO A 145 17.34 -18.31 45.18
CA PRO A 145 16.36 -17.76 46.11
C PRO A 145 16.84 -16.56 46.91
N HIS A 146 15.87 -15.94 47.59
CA HIS A 146 16.02 -15.02 48.73
C HIS A 146 17.37 -15.11 49.47
N ARG A 147 18.07 -13.98 49.55
CA ARG A 147 18.88 -13.65 50.72
C ARG A 147 18.60 -12.22 51.16
N THR A 148 18.07 -12.17 52.38
CA THR A 148 18.01 -11.12 53.42
C THR A 148 18.81 -9.85 53.16
#